data_AF-A0A1I4GYZ8-F1
#
_entry.id   AF-A0A1I4GYZ8-F1
#
_cell.length_a   1.000
_cell.length_b   1.000
_cell.length_c   1.000
_cell.angle_alpha   90.00
_cell.angle_beta   90.00
_cell.angle_gamma   90.00
#
_symmetry.space_group_name_H-M   'P 1'
#
loop_
_entity.id
_entity.type
_entity.pdbx_description
1 polymer ?
#
loop_
_entity_poly.entity_id
_entity_poly.type
_entity_poly.pdbx_seq_one_letter_code
_entity_poly.pdbx_strand_id
1 'polypeptide(L)'
;MLKYFLCFIMILFVTACGTTSENGNKTQSDSSKNAQNVMEGYVANVQDNSVLVVENRLDPTVTEFDPQQHDEAGNAIYFSLEDIEDSMANSLVRGEKIQVTHGAVAESYPGQSSAVAIKRIVDEEHDMVIPLDETINVVTLEQFIQQVEKNEDAIMRVVNYTVEGDPVFNNYIFRNGEHTVKVDATQDDFVETKTVKEFACQQLEYYLTDDQNIMFELTDCDMDGGTLAIASLPFANIIVPEDTYHRIEVIVNDEVIMDITEESEKEEIITKIREGTPHSVMTMTMKAPEGEIILYGKQATIHFDYQEAGNVIRYNTFVEAGLTFN
;
A
#
# COMPACT_ATOMS: atom_id res chain seq x y z
N MET A 1 -40.07 50.56 -10.92
CA MET A 1 -40.16 51.82 -10.13
C MET A 1 -39.33 51.60 -8.86
N LEU A 2 -38.06 52.03 -8.84
CA LEU A 2 -37.57 53.25 -8.16
C LEU A 2 -37.86 53.18 -6.64
N LYS A 3 -36.89 53.15 -5.71
CA LYS A 3 -35.77 54.07 -5.51
C LYS A 3 -34.86 53.56 -4.37
N TYR A 4 -33.57 53.85 -4.47
CA TYR A 4 -32.51 53.67 -3.47
C TYR A 4 -32.78 54.39 -2.14
N PHE A 5 -32.29 53.81 -1.02
CA PHE A 5 -31.79 54.63 0.09
C PHE A 5 -30.47 54.06 0.63
N LEU A 6 -29.47 54.93 0.54
CA LEU A 6 -28.11 54.83 1.02
C LEU A 6 -28.10 55.00 2.54
N CYS A 7 -27.35 54.18 3.29
CA CYS A 7 -26.88 54.61 4.61
C CYS A 7 -25.45 54.14 4.84
N PHE A 8 -24.60 55.13 5.02
CA PHE A 8 -23.16 55.12 5.18
C PHE A 8 -22.90 55.16 6.69
N ILE A 9 -22.19 54.20 7.28
CA ILE A 9 -21.60 54.36 8.62
C ILE A 9 -20.13 53.95 8.58
N MET A 10 -19.31 54.95 8.82
CA MET A 10 -17.86 54.98 8.90
C MET A 10 -17.52 55.25 10.38
N ILE A 11 -16.86 54.33 11.09
CA ILE A 11 -16.24 54.55 12.42
C ILE A 11 -15.02 53.62 12.49
N LEU A 12 -13.80 54.10 12.21
CA LEU A 12 -12.79 54.75 13.10
C LEU A 12 -11.82 53.75 13.77
N PHE A 13 -10.56 53.86 13.35
CA PHE A 13 -9.36 53.21 13.89
C PHE A 13 -9.09 53.58 15.35
N VAL A 14 -8.60 52.61 16.14
CA VAL A 14 -7.67 52.90 17.24
C VAL A 14 -6.55 51.85 17.23
N THR A 15 -5.35 52.29 16.89
CA THR A 15 -4.07 51.62 17.11
C THR A 15 -3.69 51.73 18.58
N ALA A 16 -3.26 50.62 19.21
CA ALA A 16 -2.57 50.64 20.48
C ALA A 16 -1.16 50.03 20.32
N CYS A 17 -0.15 50.90 20.22
CA CYS A 17 1.23 50.56 20.57
C CYS A 17 1.33 50.54 22.10
N GLY A 18 1.80 49.43 22.67
CA GLY A 18 2.22 49.34 24.06
C GLY A 18 3.67 48.86 24.12
N THR A 19 4.60 49.79 24.24
CA THR A 19 6.01 49.53 24.59
C THR A 19 6.15 49.52 26.11
N THR A 20 6.66 48.43 26.69
CA THR A 20 7.23 48.47 28.04
C THR A 20 8.47 47.60 28.10
N SER A 21 9.61 48.25 28.29
CA SER A 21 10.91 47.67 28.60
C SER A 21 11.06 47.71 30.12
N GLU A 22 11.22 46.56 30.78
CA GLU A 22 11.70 46.52 32.17
C GLU A 22 12.59 45.31 32.41
N ASN A 23 13.81 45.61 32.87
CA ASN A 23 14.87 44.69 33.23
C ASN A 23 14.51 43.98 34.54
N GLY A 24 14.50 42.65 34.55
CA GLY A 24 14.28 41.85 35.75
C GLY A 24 14.81 40.44 35.58
N ASN A 25 16.02 40.22 36.07
CA ASN A 25 16.71 38.94 36.14
C ASN A 25 15.82 37.88 36.85
N LYS A 26 15.28 36.94 36.07
CA LYS A 26 14.73 35.68 36.56
C LYS A 26 15.32 34.56 35.72
N THR A 27 16.19 33.80 36.37
CA THR A 27 16.52 32.42 36.01
C THR A 27 15.20 31.66 35.94
N GLN A 28 14.65 31.55 34.74
CA GLN A 28 13.45 30.77 34.46
C GLN A 28 13.94 29.50 33.79
N SER A 29 13.92 28.44 34.59
CA SER A 29 14.13 27.06 34.20
C SER A 29 13.48 26.76 32.86
N ASP A 30 14.28 26.28 31.91
CA ASP A 30 13.86 25.65 30.67
C ASP A 30 12.79 24.59 30.94
N SER A 31 11.56 24.95 30.60
CA SER A 31 10.46 24.02 30.38
C SER A 31 9.64 24.49 29.19
N SER A 32 10.33 24.82 28.11
CA SER A 32 9.78 24.85 26.75
C SER A 32 9.98 23.45 26.16
N LYS A 33 8.97 22.58 26.31
CA LYS A 33 8.84 21.44 25.39
C LYS A 33 8.65 22.07 24.01
N ASN A 34 9.71 22.10 23.20
CA ASN A 34 9.62 22.47 21.79
C ASN A 34 8.51 21.62 21.18
N ALA A 35 7.38 22.23 20.84
CA ALA A 35 6.39 21.58 19.99
C ALA A 35 7.06 21.39 18.63
N GLN A 36 7.58 20.20 18.39
CA GLN A 36 8.15 19.85 17.09
C GLN A 36 7.00 19.80 16.09
N ASN A 37 7.18 20.42 14.92
CA ASN A 37 6.18 20.33 13.85
C ASN A 37 6.26 18.93 13.25
N VAL A 38 5.11 18.31 13.02
CA VAL A 38 5.00 16.95 12.50
C VAL A 38 4.01 16.94 11.34
N MET A 39 4.38 16.28 10.25
CA MET A 39 3.49 15.97 9.13
C MET A 39 3.45 14.45 8.95
N GLU A 40 2.25 13.89 8.92
CA GLU A 40 2.03 12.53 8.43
C GLU A 40 1.47 12.61 7.01
N GLY A 41 1.95 11.75 6.13
CA GLY A 41 1.53 11.74 4.74
C GLY A 41 2.23 10.66 3.93
N TYR A 42 2.11 10.77 2.61
CA TYR A 42 2.58 9.80 1.64
C TYR A 42 3.75 10.36 0.84
N VAL A 43 4.75 9.53 0.59
CA VAL A 43 5.89 9.88 -0.28
C VAL A 43 5.39 9.99 -1.73
N ALA A 44 5.28 11.21 -2.24
CA ALA A 44 4.87 11.47 -3.63
C ALA A 44 6.05 11.58 -4.58
N ASN A 45 7.24 11.96 -4.12
CA ASN A 45 8.44 12.02 -4.96
C ASN A 45 9.70 11.90 -4.10
N VAL A 46 10.73 11.23 -4.61
CA VAL A 46 12.03 11.07 -3.95
C VAL A 46 13.11 11.61 -4.90
N GLN A 47 13.92 12.54 -4.41
CA GLN A 47 15.08 13.12 -5.09
C GLN A 47 16.33 12.92 -4.23
N ASP A 48 17.52 13.11 -4.81
CA ASP A 48 18.81 12.83 -4.15
C ASP A 48 18.95 13.39 -2.73
N ASN A 49 18.38 14.57 -2.45
CA ASN A 49 18.50 15.23 -1.14
C ASN A 49 17.17 15.81 -0.64
N SER A 50 16.04 15.40 -1.23
CA SER A 50 14.73 15.85 -0.77
C SER A 50 13.63 14.84 -1.05
N VAL A 51 12.59 14.86 -0.22
CA VAL A 51 11.39 14.06 -0.40
C VAL A 51 10.16 14.97 -0.42
N LEU A 52 9.28 14.75 -1.39
CA LEU A 52 7.95 15.35 -1.39
C LEU A 52 7.00 14.44 -0.62
N VAL A 53 6.36 14.99 0.41
CA VAL A 53 5.31 14.33 1.17
C VAL A 53 4.00 15.08 0.96
N VAL A 54 2.94 14.32 0.68
CA VAL A 54 1.58 14.83 0.47
C VAL A 54 0.63 14.23 1.50
N GLU A 55 -0.44 14.94 1.85
CA GLU A 55 -1.41 14.50 2.85
C GLU A 55 -2.20 13.26 2.40
N ASN A 56 -2.62 13.26 1.13
CA ASN A 56 -3.43 12.18 0.57
C ASN A 56 -2.60 11.27 -0.34
N ARG A 57 -2.88 9.97 -0.31
CA ARG A 57 -2.18 8.98 -1.14
C ARG A 57 -2.48 9.23 -2.61
N LEU A 58 -1.43 9.44 -3.39
CA LEU A 58 -1.48 9.47 -4.86
C LEU A 58 -1.09 8.11 -5.43
N ASP A 59 -1.38 7.89 -6.72
CA ASP A 59 -0.92 6.70 -7.44
C ASP A 59 0.62 6.62 -7.42
N PRO A 60 1.21 5.58 -6.80
CA PRO A 60 2.66 5.46 -6.65
C PRO A 60 3.38 5.13 -7.97
N THR A 61 2.65 4.77 -9.04
CA THR A 61 3.22 4.46 -10.37
C THR A 61 3.49 5.71 -11.21
N VAL A 62 2.81 6.84 -10.94
CA VAL A 62 2.93 8.07 -11.74
C VAL A 62 4.26 8.78 -11.48
N THR A 63 5.25 8.68 -12.35
CA THR A 63 6.67 9.02 -12.07
C THR A 63 6.96 10.44 -11.59
N GLU A 64 6.10 11.42 -11.87
CA GLU A 64 6.29 12.82 -11.48
C GLU A 64 5.04 13.39 -10.80
N PHE A 65 5.25 14.20 -9.76
CA PHE A 65 4.16 14.95 -9.12
C PHE A 65 3.80 16.17 -9.96
N ASP A 66 2.52 16.32 -10.33
CA ASP A 66 1.99 17.52 -10.96
C ASP A 66 1.38 18.44 -9.88
N PRO A 67 1.91 19.67 -9.67
CA PRO A 67 1.32 20.63 -8.74
C PRO A 67 -0.15 20.99 -9.02
N GLN A 68 -0.66 20.71 -10.23
CA GLN A 68 -2.08 20.88 -10.54
C GLN A 68 -2.98 19.88 -9.79
N GLN A 69 -2.43 18.79 -9.27
CA GLN A 69 -3.14 17.81 -8.45
C GLN A 69 -3.34 18.26 -6.99
N HIS A 70 -3.26 19.56 -6.70
CA HIS A 70 -3.29 20.04 -5.31
C HIS A 70 -4.57 19.65 -4.55
N ASP A 71 -5.71 19.56 -5.25
CA ASP A 71 -6.98 19.14 -4.67
C ASP A 71 -6.98 17.65 -4.29
N GLU A 72 -6.25 16.82 -5.05
CA GLU A 72 -6.08 15.40 -4.78
C GLU A 72 -5.04 15.18 -3.68
N ALA A 73 -3.90 15.87 -3.76
CA ALA A 73 -2.75 15.70 -2.88
C ALA A 73 -2.93 16.30 -1.47
N GLY A 74 -3.77 17.32 -1.32
CA GLY A 74 -3.92 18.07 -0.07
C GLY A 74 -2.67 18.89 0.26
N ASN A 75 -2.29 18.95 1.54
CA ASN A 75 -1.04 19.59 1.94
C ASN A 75 0.16 18.88 1.31
N ALA A 76 1.10 19.64 0.73
CA ALA A 76 2.30 19.10 0.09
C ALA A 76 3.54 19.86 0.56
N ILE A 77 4.58 19.16 1.01
CA ILE A 77 5.83 19.77 1.49
C ILE A 77 7.03 18.99 0.96
N TYR A 78 7.99 19.71 0.36
CA TYR A 78 9.33 19.21 0.12
C TYR A 78 10.16 19.32 1.40
N PHE A 79 10.68 18.19 1.86
CA PHE A 79 11.60 18.12 2.98
C PHE A 79 13.02 17.89 2.51
N SER A 80 13.95 18.76 2.91
CA SER A 80 15.38 18.50 2.80
C SER A 80 15.77 17.31 3.68
N LEU A 81 16.60 16.42 3.15
CA LEU A 81 17.07 15.21 3.81
C LEU A 81 18.51 15.34 4.38
N GLU A 82 19.09 16.55 4.36
CA GLU A 82 20.49 16.79 4.76
C GLU A 82 20.85 16.29 6.17
N ASP A 83 19.89 16.35 7.10
CA ASP A 83 20.06 15.93 8.49
C ASP A 83 19.50 14.52 8.78
N ILE A 84 19.05 13.80 7.75
CA ILE A 84 18.50 12.45 7.84
C ILE A 84 19.60 11.44 7.53
N GLU A 85 19.64 10.32 8.28
CA GLU A 85 20.59 9.25 8.00
C GLU A 85 20.43 8.71 6.56
N ASP A 86 21.55 8.55 5.85
CA ASP A 86 21.58 8.08 4.46
C ASP A 86 20.80 6.78 4.24
N SER A 87 20.79 5.88 5.22
CA SER A 87 20.02 4.62 5.19
C SER A 87 18.52 4.87 5.07
N MET A 88 17.99 5.82 5.84
CA MET A 88 16.58 6.23 5.77
C MET A 88 16.33 7.02 4.48
N ALA A 89 17.16 8.02 4.17
CA ALA A 89 16.97 8.89 3.01
C ALA A 89 16.93 8.12 1.67
N ASN A 90 17.86 7.18 1.46
CA ASN A 90 17.97 6.41 0.22
C ASN A 90 16.97 5.23 0.13
N SER A 91 16.32 4.89 1.23
CA SER A 91 15.37 3.77 1.29
C SER A 91 13.92 4.19 1.09
N LEU A 92 13.60 5.49 1.08
CA LEU A 92 12.24 5.96 0.86
C LEU A 92 11.72 5.51 -0.50
N VAL A 93 10.48 5.03 -0.51
CA VAL A 93 9.78 4.55 -1.71
C VAL A 93 8.50 5.34 -1.87
N ARG A 94 8.13 5.61 -3.12
CA ARG A 94 6.87 6.29 -3.43
C ARG A 94 5.67 5.49 -2.94
N GLY A 95 4.64 6.19 -2.46
CA GLY A 95 3.45 5.59 -1.88
C GLY A 95 3.59 5.18 -0.42
N GLU A 96 4.80 5.19 0.17
CA GLU A 96 5.00 4.91 1.58
C GLU A 96 4.32 5.98 2.45
N LYS A 97 3.60 5.54 3.48
CA LYS A 97 3.15 6.43 4.55
C LYS A 97 4.27 6.66 5.55
N ILE A 98 4.58 7.93 5.81
CA ILE A 98 5.64 8.37 6.73
C ILE A 98 5.17 9.52 7.60
N GLN A 99 5.83 9.65 8.74
CA GLN A 99 5.77 10.81 9.63
C GLN A 99 7.10 11.55 9.55
N VAL A 100 7.05 12.84 9.23
CA VAL A 100 8.20 13.73 9.18
C VAL A 100 8.12 14.73 10.32
N THR A 101 9.09 14.70 11.22
CA THR A 101 9.33 15.79 12.16
C THR A 101 10.15 16.85 11.46
N HIS A 102 9.74 18.12 11.48
CA HIS A 102 10.35 19.14 10.63
C HIS A 102 10.46 20.55 11.26
N GLY A 103 11.26 21.39 10.59
CA GLY A 103 11.45 22.80 10.93
C GLY A 103 10.27 23.72 10.54
N ALA A 104 10.56 25.01 10.39
CA ALA A 104 9.61 25.97 9.87
C ALA A 104 9.36 25.73 8.37
N VAL A 105 8.10 25.88 7.94
CA VAL A 105 7.70 25.68 6.54
C VAL A 105 7.66 27.03 5.83
N ALA A 106 8.30 27.12 4.66
CA ALA A 106 8.22 28.29 3.79
C ALA A 106 6.82 28.41 3.14
N GLU A 107 6.32 29.64 3.00
CA GLU A 107 5.00 29.92 2.40
C GLU A 107 5.04 29.76 0.87
N SER A 108 4.95 28.52 0.40
CA SER A 108 4.82 28.14 -1.01
C SER A 108 3.93 26.90 -1.17
N TYR A 109 3.56 26.55 -2.41
CA TYR A 109 2.94 25.27 -2.73
C TYR A 109 3.71 24.56 -3.87
N PRO A 110 4.25 23.35 -3.65
CA PRO A 110 4.42 22.71 -2.33
C PRO A 110 5.23 23.58 -1.36
N GLY A 111 5.00 23.42 -0.05
CA GLY A 111 5.79 24.06 0.99
C GLY A 111 7.22 23.51 1.00
N GLN A 112 8.13 24.16 1.72
CA GLN A 112 9.51 23.69 1.87
C GLN A 112 9.95 23.74 3.32
N SER A 113 10.63 22.69 3.79
CA SER A 113 11.13 22.59 5.16
C SER A 113 12.34 21.65 5.24
N SER A 114 13.03 21.61 6.38
CA SER A 114 14.05 20.59 6.67
C SER A 114 13.44 19.48 7.51
N ALA A 115 13.69 18.22 7.13
CA ALA A 115 13.36 17.08 7.98
C ALA A 115 14.38 16.98 9.13
N VAL A 116 13.87 16.75 10.34
CA VAL A 116 14.65 16.51 11.56
C VAL A 116 14.65 15.01 11.88
N ALA A 117 13.55 14.32 11.62
CA ALA A 117 13.43 12.88 11.76
C ALA A 117 12.34 12.37 10.82
N ILE A 118 12.51 11.14 10.33
CA ILE A 118 11.52 10.43 9.52
C ILE A 118 11.23 9.08 10.18
N LYS A 119 9.95 8.71 10.23
CA LYS A 119 9.48 7.41 10.68
C LYS A 119 8.48 6.86 9.66
N ARG A 120 8.60 5.59 9.27
CA ARG A 120 7.55 4.87 8.53
C ARG A 120 6.37 4.54 9.43
N ILE A 121 5.19 4.75 8.87
CA ILE A 121 3.91 4.46 9.49
C ILE A 121 3.27 3.29 8.74
N VAL A 122 2.76 2.32 9.49
CA VAL A 122 1.95 1.22 8.96
C VAL A 122 0.64 1.80 8.46
N ASP A 123 0.32 1.55 7.19
CA ASP A 123 -0.91 1.99 6.56
C ASP A 123 -1.82 0.77 6.34
N GLU A 124 -2.64 0.43 7.32
CA GLU A 124 -3.48 -0.78 7.28
C GLU A 124 -4.41 -0.85 6.06
N GLU A 125 -4.71 0.30 5.43
CA GLU A 125 -5.51 0.37 4.20
C GLU A 125 -4.72 0.02 2.92
N HIS A 126 -3.40 0.15 2.92
CA HIS A 126 -2.58 0.03 1.70
C HIS A 126 -1.33 -0.84 1.83
N ASP A 127 -0.97 -1.23 3.05
CA ASP A 127 0.07 -2.20 3.34
C ASP A 127 -0.56 -3.57 3.55
N MET A 128 0.08 -4.62 3.05
CA MET A 128 -0.19 -5.96 3.56
C MET A 128 0.49 -6.09 4.92
N VAL A 129 -0.26 -6.34 5.98
CA VAL A 129 0.32 -6.43 7.32
C VAL A 129 0.22 -7.85 7.82
N ILE A 130 1.37 -8.43 8.18
CA ILE A 130 1.52 -9.79 8.70
C ILE A 130 1.88 -9.69 10.19
N PRO A 131 0.88 -9.55 11.09
CA PRO A 131 1.07 -9.75 12.52
C PRO A 131 1.11 -11.24 12.85
N LEU A 132 1.27 -11.57 14.14
CA LEU A 132 1.34 -12.96 14.61
C LEU A 132 0.04 -13.76 14.43
N ASP A 133 -1.11 -13.09 14.40
CA ASP A 133 -2.42 -13.74 14.44
C ASP A 133 -3.07 -13.85 13.05
N GLU A 134 -3.28 -12.72 12.37
CA GLU A 134 -4.05 -12.65 11.13
C GLU A 134 -3.46 -11.62 10.15
N THR A 135 -3.18 -12.06 8.92
CA THR A 135 -2.75 -11.14 7.85
C THR A 135 -3.92 -10.28 7.38
N ILE A 136 -3.73 -8.96 7.39
CA ILE A 136 -4.72 -8.00 6.89
C ILE A 136 -4.32 -7.46 5.52
N ASN A 137 -5.33 -7.01 4.78
CA ASN A 137 -5.18 -6.35 3.48
C ASN A 137 -4.46 -7.20 2.41
N VAL A 138 -4.78 -8.50 2.39
CA VAL A 138 -4.25 -9.49 1.43
C VAL A 138 -4.50 -9.09 -0.03
N VAL A 139 -5.54 -8.29 -0.31
CA VAL A 139 -5.85 -7.78 -1.65
C VAL A 139 -4.74 -6.89 -2.24
N THR A 140 -3.83 -6.35 -1.43
CA THR A 140 -2.65 -5.62 -1.95
C THR A 140 -1.68 -6.54 -2.68
N LEU A 141 -1.49 -7.77 -2.19
CA LEU A 141 -0.72 -8.81 -2.88
C LEU A 141 -1.37 -9.21 -4.20
N GLU A 142 -2.70 -9.28 -4.21
CA GLU A 142 -3.47 -9.52 -5.44
C GLU A 142 -3.18 -8.45 -6.50
N GLN A 143 -3.32 -7.19 -6.12
CA GLN A 143 -3.09 -6.07 -7.04
C GLN A 143 -1.66 -6.08 -7.58
N PHE A 144 -0.69 -6.39 -6.73
CA PHE A 144 0.71 -6.52 -7.13
C PHE A 144 0.90 -7.63 -8.17
N ILE A 145 0.39 -8.83 -7.92
CA ILE A 145 0.50 -9.96 -8.85
C ILE A 145 -0.13 -9.60 -10.20
N GLN A 146 -1.32 -9.01 -10.21
CA GLN A 146 -2.01 -8.64 -11.44
C GLN A 146 -1.23 -7.61 -12.28
N GLN A 147 -0.56 -6.65 -11.63
CA GLN A 147 0.27 -5.66 -12.32
C GLN A 147 1.54 -6.32 -12.87
N VAL A 148 2.19 -7.19 -12.09
CA VAL A 148 3.36 -7.97 -12.53
C VAL A 148 3.03 -8.85 -13.75
N GLU A 149 1.91 -9.57 -13.71
CA GLU A 149 1.45 -10.44 -14.81
C GLU A 149 1.15 -9.64 -16.10
N LYS A 150 0.73 -8.38 -15.97
CA LYS A 150 0.54 -7.44 -17.09
C LYS A 150 1.83 -6.73 -17.52
N ASN A 151 2.94 -6.99 -16.83
CA ASN A 151 4.21 -6.31 -17.00
C ASN A 151 4.08 -4.77 -16.82
N GLU A 152 3.25 -4.35 -15.88
CA GLU A 152 3.04 -2.97 -15.46
C GLU A 152 3.87 -2.66 -14.21
N ASP A 153 4.32 -1.41 -14.06
CA ASP A 153 5.05 -0.98 -12.86
C ASP A 153 4.19 -1.19 -11.61
N ALA A 154 4.73 -1.92 -10.63
CA ALA A 154 4.01 -2.31 -9.43
C ALA A 154 4.83 -2.01 -8.16
N ILE A 155 4.15 -1.58 -7.10
CA ILE A 155 4.74 -1.41 -5.77
C ILE A 155 3.77 -1.94 -4.74
N MET A 156 4.27 -2.82 -3.87
CA MET A 156 3.55 -3.30 -2.70
C MET A 156 4.47 -3.19 -1.48
N ARG A 157 3.91 -2.76 -0.34
CA ARG A 157 4.61 -2.79 0.94
C ARG A 157 4.00 -3.86 1.83
N VAL A 158 4.86 -4.74 2.34
CA VAL A 158 4.50 -5.74 3.34
C VAL A 158 5.15 -5.34 4.67
N VAL A 159 4.35 -5.31 5.74
CA VAL A 159 4.81 -5.04 7.09
C VAL A 159 4.79 -6.34 7.88
N ASN A 160 5.96 -6.82 8.26
CA ASN A 160 6.09 -7.98 9.15
C ASN A 160 6.33 -7.50 10.57
N TYR A 161 5.68 -8.13 11.55
CA TYR A 161 5.98 -7.88 12.95
C TYR A 161 6.96 -8.91 13.51
N THR A 162 7.96 -8.44 14.23
CA THR A 162 8.83 -9.31 15.03
C THR A 162 8.06 -9.95 16.18
N VAL A 163 8.66 -10.94 16.84
CA VAL A 163 8.04 -11.57 18.02
C VAL A 163 7.90 -10.59 19.19
N GLU A 164 8.70 -9.52 19.19
CA GLU A 164 8.64 -8.40 20.12
C GLU A 164 7.60 -7.33 19.75
N GLY A 165 7.04 -7.41 18.53
CA GLY A 165 6.01 -6.49 18.05
C GLY A 165 6.54 -5.27 17.31
N ASP A 166 7.79 -5.28 16.86
CA ASP A 166 8.36 -4.20 16.05
C ASP A 166 8.13 -4.44 14.55
N PRO A 167 7.83 -3.38 13.77
CA PRO A 167 7.57 -3.51 12.34
C PRO A 167 8.87 -3.55 11.52
N VAL A 168 8.93 -4.49 10.58
CA VAL A 168 9.90 -4.57 9.49
C VAL A 168 9.17 -4.29 8.18
N PHE A 169 9.63 -3.29 7.44
CA PHE A 169 8.98 -2.83 6.20
C PHE A 169 9.69 -3.41 4.99
N ASN A 170 8.96 -4.19 4.19
CA ASN A 170 9.45 -4.78 2.96
C ASN A 170 8.72 -4.17 1.78
N ASN A 171 9.43 -3.38 0.95
CA ASN A 171 8.87 -2.88 -0.30
C ASN A 171 9.24 -3.81 -1.44
N TYR A 172 8.24 -4.38 -2.11
CA TYR A 172 8.37 -5.17 -3.32
C TYR A 172 8.04 -4.27 -4.50
N ILE A 173 9.01 -4.09 -5.39
CA ILE A 173 8.93 -3.19 -6.54
C ILE A 173 9.14 -4.03 -7.79
N PHE A 174 8.26 -3.87 -8.77
CA PHE A 174 8.43 -4.45 -10.09
C PHE A 174 8.44 -3.31 -11.11
N ARG A 175 9.51 -3.20 -11.88
CA ARG A 175 9.65 -2.19 -12.95
C ARG A 175 10.49 -2.75 -14.07
N ASN A 176 10.10 -2.45 -15.31
CA ASN A 176 10.82 -2.88 -16.51
C ASN A 176 11.12 -4.40 -16.57
N GLY A 177 10.24 -5.23 -16.01
CA GLY A 177 10.43 -6.68 -15.99
C GLY A 177 11.35 -7.22 -14.87
N GLU A 178 11.81 -6.37 -13.95
CA GLU A 178 12.71 -6.76 -12.86
C GLU A 178 12.07 -6.53 -11.49
N HIS A 179 12.34 -7.43 -10.54
CA HIS A 179 11.91 -7.29 -9.16
C HIS A 179 13.05 -6.70 -8.30
N THR A 180 12.73 -5.68 -7.51
CA THR A 180 13.61 -5.14 -6.47
C THR A 180 12.88 -5.17 -5.14
N VAL A 181 13.56 -5.64 -4.10
CA VAL A 181 13.02 -5.68 -2.74
C VAL A 181 13.88 -4.82 -1.83
N LYS A 182 13.26 -3.89 -1.10
CA LYS A 182 13.91 -3.14 -0.01
C LYS A 182 13.38 -3.60 1.34
N VAL A 183 14.24 -4.13 2.19
CA VAL A 183 13.93 -4.60 3.55
C VAL A 183 14.48 -3.60 4.55
N ASP A 184 13.60 -2.96 5.31
CA ASP A 184 13.94 -1.98 6.33
C ASP A 184 13.54 -2.47 7.74
N ALA A 185 14.57 -2.76 8.53
CA ALA A 185 14.44 -3.14 9.95
C ALA A 185 14.95 -2.02 10.88
N THR A 186 14.96 -0.75 10.44
CA THR A 186 15.47 0.38 11.24
C THR A 186 14.56 0.74 12.42
N GLN A 187 13.30 0.33 12.36
CA GLN A 187 12.31 0.49 13.42
C GLN A 187 12.16 -0.74 14.32
N ASP A 188 12.99 -1.77 14.10
CA ASP A 188 13.17 -2.88 15.02
C ASP A 188 14.21 -2.49 16.08
N ASP A 189 13.80 -2.49 17.36
CA ASP A 189 14.67 -2.09 18.46
C ASP A 189 15.53 -3.25 19.00
N PHE A 190 15.33 -4.47 18.49
CA PHE A 190 16.03 -5.69 18.94
C PHE A 190 17.11 -6.18 17.97
N VAL A 191 17.27 -5.54 16.80
CA VAL A 191 18.39 -5.82 15.90
C VAL A 191 19.68 -5.11 16.33
N GLU A 192 20.80 -5.84 16.26
CA GLU A 192 22.13 -5.28 16.57
C GLU A 192 22.53 -4.15 15.60
N THR A 193 22.00 -4.16 14.38
CA THR A 193 22.25 -3.11 13.38
C THR A 193 20.99 -2.81 12.60
N LYS A 194 20.49 -1.58 12.78
CA LYS A 194 19.40 -0.99 12.01
C LYS A 194 19.88 -0.81 10.57
N THR A 195 19.43 -1.70 9.69
CA THR A 195 19.88 -1.73 8.28
C THR A 195 18.70 -1.68 7.33
N VAL A 196 18.97 -1.09 6.18
CA VAL A 196 18.17 -1.28 4.97
C VAL A 196 18.97 -2.16 4.04
N LYS A 197 18.34 -3.21 3.52
CA LYS A 197 18.92 -4.11 2.52
C LYS A 197 18.11 -4.01 1.24
N GLU A 198 18.80 -4.16 0.12
CA GLU A 198 18.18 -4.19 -1.21
C GLU A 198 18.58 -5.50 -1.90
N PHE A 199 17.61 -6.11 -2.58
CA PHE A 199 17.79 -7.35 -3.32
C PHE A 199 17.16 -7.22 -4.71
N ALA A 200 17.83 -7.72 -5.74
CA ALA A 200 17.27 -7.92 -7.07
C ALA A 200 16.85 -9.39 -7.24
N CYS A 201 15.65 -9.64 -7.74
CA CYS A 201 15.11 -10.97 -8.02
C CYS A 201 14.54 -11.06 -9.44
N GLN A 202 14.36 -12.26 -9.97
CA GLN A 202 13.93 -12.44 -11.38
C GLN A 202 12.48 -12.88 -11.53
N GLN A 203 11.98 -13.74 -10.64
CA GLN A 203 10.69 -14.39 -10.84
C GLN A 203 9.84 -14.36 -9.58
N LEU A 204 8.53 -14.23 -9.76
CA LEU A 204 7.51 -14.43 -8.74
C LEU A 204 6.91 -15.82 -8.95
N GLU A 205 7.00 -16.65 -7.91
CA GLU A 205 6.46 -18.01 -7.91
C GLU A 205 5.42 -18.18 -6.81
N TYR A 206 4.44 -19.04 -7.07
CA TYR A 206 3.42 -19.40 -6.09
C TYR A 206 2.97 -20.86 -6.24
N TYR A 207 2.75 -21.51 -5.09
CA TYR A 207 2.37 -22.91 -5.02
C TYR A 207 1.60 -23.26 -3.73
N LEU A 208 0.74 -24.28 -3.83
CA LEU A 208 0.01 -24.84 -2.68
C LEU A 208 0.94 -25.71 -1.81
N THR A 209 0.95 -25.45 -0.51
CA THR A 209 1.70 -26.22 0.50
C THR A 209 0.85 -27.34 1.11
N ASP A 210 1.50 -28.28 1.79
CA ASP A 210 0.82 -29.40 2.47
C ASP A 210 -0.16 -28.93 3.56
N ASP A 211 0.08 -27.77 4.17
CA ASP A 211 -0.77 -27.16 5.20
C ASP A 211 -1.93 -26.34 4.62
N GLN A 212 -2.22 -26.49 3.31
CA GLN A 212 -3.25 -25.75 2.58
C GLN A 212 -3.07 -24.23 2.58
N ASN A 213 -1.82 -23.78 2.60
CA ASN A 213 -1.47 -22.39 2.33
C ASN A 213 -1.01 -22.24 0.88
N ILE A 214 -1.13 -21.03 0.32
CA ILE A 214 -0.41 -20.64 -0.88
C ILE A 214 0.85 -19.89 -0.43
N MET A 215 2.01 -20.42 -0.81
CA MET A 215 3.29 -19.73 -0.67
C MET A 215 3.48 -18.78 -1.85
N PHE A 216 3.92 -17.56 -1.58
CA PHE A 216 4.36 -16.58 -2.56
C PHE A 216 5.82 -16.24 -2.28
N GLU A 217 6.68 -16.40 -3.27
CA GLU A 217 8.11 -16.13 -3.13
C GLU A 217 8.71 -15.53 -4.40
N LEU A 218 9.75 -14.73 -4.21
CA LEU A 218 10.63 -14.32 -5.29
C LEU A 218 11.81 -15.27 -5.38
N THR A 219 12.17 -15.68 -6.59
CA THR A 219 13.29 -16.58 -6.87
C THR A 219 14.37 -15.90 -7.73
N ASP A 220 15.54 -16.54 -7.78
CA ASP A 220 16.77 -16.02 -8.39
C ASP A 220 17.18 -14.64 -7.82
N CYS A 221 17.05 -14.48 -6.51
CA CYS A 221 17.45 -13.27 -5.81
C CYS A 221 18.98 -13.20 -5.60
N ASP A 222 19.55 -11.99 -5.62
CA ASP A 222 20.98 -11.72 -5.39
C ASP A 222 21.41 -11.78 -3.91
N MET A 223 20.88 -12.76 -3.19
CA MET A 223 21.18 -13.05 -1.78
C MET A 223 21.48 -14.54 -1.55
N ASP A 224 22.05 -14.85 -0.39
CA ASP A 224 22.27 -16.23 0.02
C ASP A 224 20.94 -17.01 0.05
N GLY A 225 20.91 -18.14 -0.65
CA GLY A 225 19.72 -18.99 -0.79
C GLY A 225 18.89 -18.72 -2.05
N GLY A 226 19.02 -17.55 -2.68
CA GLY A 226 18.38 -17.23 -3.97
C GLY A 226 16.85 -17.10 -3.95
N THR A 227 16.21 -17.23 -2.78
CA THR A 227 14.75 -17.18 -2.63
C THR A 227 14.37 -16.25 -1.48
N LEU A 228 13.34 -15.44 -1.69
CA LEU A 228 12.77 -14.55 -0.68
C LEU A 228 11.25 -14.77 -0.59
N ALA A 229 10.79 -15.28 0.55
CA ALA A 229 9.36 -15.40 0.82
C ALA A 229 8.70 -14.02 0.92
N ILE A 230 7.52 -13.88 0.30
CA ILE A 230 6.63 -12.73 0.44
C ILE A 230 5.63 -13.01 1.56
N ALA A 231 4.88 -14.11 1.42
CA ALA A 231 3.89 -14.54 2.39
C ALA A 231 3.52 -16.02 2.19
N SER A 232 3.07 -16.66 3.28
CA SER A 232 2.40 -17.95 3.27
C SER A 232 0.99 -17.74 3.81
N LEU A 233 -0.01 -17.75 2.93
CA LEU A 233 -1.38 -17.35 3.27
C LEU A 233 -2.32 -18.55 3.25
N PRO A 234 -3.28 -18.66 4.19
CA PRO A 234 -4.33 -19.66 4.10
C PRO A 234 -5.03 -19.60 2.74
N PHE A 235 -5.22 -20.75 2.10
CA PHE A 235 -5.83 -20.83 0.77
C PHE A 235 -7.12 -20.00 0.66
N ALA A 236 -8.02 -20.14 1.62
CA ALA A 236 -9.30 -19.43 1.64
C ALA A 236 -9.17 -17.90 1.64
N ASN A 237 -8.09 -17.36 2.21
CA ASN A 237 -7.87 -15.92 2.35
C ASN A 237 -7.33 -15.29 1.07
N ILE A 238 -6.62 -16.05 0.23
CA ILE A 238 -5.98 -15.52 -0.98
C ILE A 238 -6.66 -16.00 -2.28
N ILE A 239 -7.36 -17.14 -2.25
CA ILE A 239 -8.10 -17.63 -3.43
C ILE A 239 -9.22 -16.68 -3.83
N VAL A 240 -9.88 -16.04 -2.85
CA VAL A 240 -10.76 -14.89 -3.05
C VAL A 240 -10.49 -13.93 -1.87
N PRO A 241 -9.61 -12.93 -2.04
CA PRO A 241 -9.28 -11.97 -0.99
C PRO A 241 -10.52 -11.25 -0.45
N GLU A 242 -10.44 -10.74 0.78
CA GLU A 242 -11.48 -9.85 1.30
C GLU A 242 -11.54 -8.57 0.47
N ASP A 243 -12.67 -8.34 -0.18
CA ASP A 243 -12.99 -7.15 -0.96
C ASP A 243 -14.51 -7.00 -1.07
N THR A 244 -14.96 -5.85 -1.57
CA THR A 244 -16.37 -5.65 -1.95
C THR A 244 -16.57 -6.02 -3.42
N TYR A 245 -17.03 -7.25 -3.68
CA TYR A 245 -17.32 -7.74 -5.02
C TYR A 245 -18.70 -7.27 -5.47
N HIS A 246 -18.76 -6.41 -6.49
CA HIS A 246 -20.03 -5.84 -6.95
C HIS A 246 -20.67 -6.63 -8.09
N ARG A 247 -19.91 -7.48 -8.79
CA ARG A 247 -20.39 -8.25 -9.94
C ARG A 247 -19.58 -9.54 -10.12
N ILE A 248 -20.21 -10.61 -10.57
CA ILE A 248 -19.55 -11.83 -11.02
C ILE A 248 -20.02 -12.17 -12.43
N GLU A 249 -19.08 -12.40 -13.36
CA GLU A 249 -19.38 -12.93 -14.68
C GLU A 249 -18.89 -14.37 -14.81
N VAL A 250 -19.67 -15.20 -15.49
CA VAL A 250 -19.24 -16.54 -15.93
C VAL A 250 -19.28 -16.58 -17.45
N ILE A 251 -18.13 -16.85 -18.03
CA ILE A 251 -17.89 -16.86 -19.47
C ILE A 251 -17.56 -18.30 -19.89
N VAL A 252 -18.27 -18.85 -20.87
CA VAL A 252 -18.00 -20.19 -21.41
C VAL A 252 -18.04 -20.13 -22.92
N ASN A 253 -17.02 -20.66 -23.59
CA ASN A 253 -16.85 -20.56 -25.05
C ASN A 253 -17.00 -19.12 -25.59
N ASP A 254 -16.36 -18.14 -24.92
CA ASP A 254 -16.41 -16.70 -25.24
C ASP A 254 -17.80 -16.04 -25.12
N GLU A 255 -18.79 -16.72 -24.53
CA GLU A 255 -20.12 -16.17 -24.27
C GLU A 255 -20.35 -15.98 -22.76
N VAL A 256 -20.83 -14.81 -22.36
CA VAL A 256 -21.27 -14.55 -20.97
C VAL A 256 -22.55 -15.33 -20.74
N ILE A 257 -22.46 -16.42 -19.98
CA ILE A 257 -23.62 -17.27 -19.65
C ILE A 257 -24.33 -16.81 -18.38
N MET A 258 -23.63 -16.09 -17.50
CA MET A 258 -24.20 -15.49 -16.30
C MET A 258 -23.53 -14.16 -15.97
N ASP A 259 -24.33 -13.23 -15.45
CA ASP A 259 -23.92 -11.91 -14.97
C ASP A 259 -24.68 -11.62 -13.67
N ILE A 260 -23.98 -11.73 -12.54
CA ILE A 260 -24.55 -11.79 -11.20
C ILE A 260 -24.19 -10.50 -10.47
N THR A 261 -25.21 -9.75 -10.06
CA THR A 261 -25.08 -8.55 -9.21
C THR A 261 -25.72 -8.71 -7.84
N GLU A 262 -26.57 -9.73 -7.66
CA GLU A 262 -27.29 -9.99 -6.41
C GLU A 262 -26.34 -10.50 -5.32
N GLU A 263 -26.43 -9.93 -4.12
CA GLU A 263 -25.44 -10.16 -3.06
C GLU A 263 -25.44 -11.63 -2.60
N SER A 264 -26.62 -12.22 -2.41
CA SER A 264 -26.72 -13.61 -1.94
C SER A 264 -26.15 -14.63 -2.93
N GLU A 265 -26.29 -14.38 -4.23
CA GLU A 265 -25.78 -15.28 -5.26
C GLU A 265 -24.26 -15.16 -5.39
N LYS A 266 -23.71 -13.93 -5.29
CA LYS A 266 -22.27 -13.71 -5.26
C LYS A 266 -21.62 -14.39 -4.06
N GLU A 267 -22.19 -14.20 -2.87
CA GLU A 267 -21.69 -14.83 -1.65
C GLU A 267 -21.74 -16.36 -1.73
N GLU A 268 -22.79 -16.95 -2.32
CA GLU A 268 -22.84 -18.41 -2.53
C GLU A 268 -21.65 -18.90 -3.37
N ILE A 269 -21.33 -18.21 -4.49
CA ILE A 269 -20.20 -18.58 -5.35
C ILE A 269 -18.87 -18.39 -4.62
N ILE A 270 -18.68 -17.24 -3.98
CA ILE A 270 -17.46 -16.92 -3.24
C ILE A 270 -17.21 -17.93 -2.12
N THR A 271 -18.24 -18.25 -1.32
CA THR A 271 -18.15 -19.25 -0.26
C THR A 271 -17.78 -20.62 -0.82
N LYS A 272 -18.41 -21.08 -1.91
CA LYS A 272 -18.07 -22.37 -2.53
C LYS A 272 -16.62 -22.44 -3.01
N ILE A 273 -16.07 -21.34 -3.54
CA ILE A 273 -14.67 -21.28 -3.95
C ILE A 273 -13.75 -21.32 -2.73
N ARG A 274 -14.03 -20.51 -1.70
CA ARG A 274 -13.21 -20.45 -0.47
C ARG A 274 -13.21 -21.75 0.33
N GLU A 275 -14.35 -22.44 0.38
CA GLU A 275 -14.52 -23.72 1.08
C GLU A 275 -14.19 -24.94 0.22
N GLY A 276 -13.90 -24.75 -1.07
CA GLY A 276 -13.55 -25.81 -2.00
C GLY A 276 -12.24 -26.51 -1.61
N THR A 277 -12.08 -27.76 -2.01
CA THR A 277 -10.86 -28.53 -1.67
C THR A 277 -9.72 -28.18 -2.63
N PRO A 278 -8.58 -27.63 -2.15
CA PRO A 278 -7.47 -27.26 -3.02
C PRO A 278 -6.55 -28.45 -3.32
N HIS A 279 -6.07 -28.51 -4.57
CA HIS A 279 -5.10 -29.49 -5.05
C HIS A 279 -4.04 -28.80 -5.92
N SER A 280 -2.77 -29.21 -5.76
CA SER A 280 -1.68 -28.66 -6.57
C SER A 280 -1.77 -29.12 -8.03
N VAL A 281 -1.80 -28.17 -8.96
CA VAL A 281 -1.86 -28.45 -10.41
C VAL A 281 -0.58 -29.11 -10.92
N MET A 282 0.56 -28.89 -10.27
CA MET A 282 1.84 -29.53 -10.65
C MET A 282 1.79 -31.06 -10.63
N THR A 283 0.82 -31.63 -9.91
CA THR A 283 0.63 -33.08 -9.79
C THR A 283 -0.42 -33.65 -10.75
N MET A 284 -1.02 -32.81 -11.59
CA MET A 284 -2.19 -33.15 -12.40
C MET A 284 -1.94 -32.96 -13.89
N THR A 285 -2.58 -33.78 -14.73
CA THR A 285 -2.68 -33.52 -16.17
C THR A 285 -3.97 -32.74 -16.42
N MET A 286 -3.84 -31.44 -16.68
CA MET A 286 -5.01 -30.56 -16.84
C MET A 286 -5.53 -30.57 -18.28
N LYS A 287 -6.85 -30.54 -18.42
CA LYS A 287 -7.51 -30.16 -19.68
C LYS A 287 -7.45 -28.64 -19.83
N ALA A 288 -7.59 -28.15 -21.06
CA ALA A 288 -7.80 -26.72 -21.29
C ALA A 288 -9.06 -26.25 -20.55
N PRO A 289 -9.07 -25.03 -19.98
CA PRO A 289 -10.26 -24.47 -19.35
C PRO A 289 -11.43 -24.38 -20.33
N GLU A 290 -12.64 -24.59 -19.82
CA GLU A 290 -13.88 -24.49 -20.60
C GLU A 290 -14.40 -23.04 -20.68
N GLY A 291 -13.90 -22.19 -19.79
CA GLY A 291 -14.34 -20.83 -19.62
C GLY A 291 -13.59 -20.11 -18.52
N GLU A 292 -14.18 -19.02 -18.05
CA GLU A 292 -13.62 -18.14 -17.03
C GLU A 292 -14.71 -17.68 -16.07
N ILE A 293 -14.36 -17.52 -14.79
CA ILE A 293 -15.17 -16.80 -13.81
C ILE A 293 -14.43 -15.53 -13.40
N ILE A 294 -15.09 -14.39 -13.48
CA ILE A 294 -14.51 -13.08 -13.16
C ILE A 294 -15.29 -12.45 -12.00
N LEU A 295 -14.63 -12.17 -10.89
CA LEU A 295 -15.19 -11.44 -9.74
C LEU A 295 -14.69 -10.00 -9.80
N TYR A 296 -15.58 -9.05 -10.01
CA TYR A 296 -15.25 -7.63 -10.05
C TYR A 296 -15.35 -7.03 -8.65
N GLY A 297 -14.20 -6.86 -8.00
CA GLY A 297 -14.03 -6.22 -6.70
C GLY A 297 -13.81 -4.71 -6.80
N LYS A 298 -13.95 -4.03 -5.66
CA LYS A 298 -13.63 -2.61 -5.52
C LYS A 298 -12.13 -2.36 -5.70
N GLN A 299 -11.30 -3.28 -5.23
CA GLN A 299 -9.85 -3.15 -5.21
C GLN A 299 -9.17 -4.05 -6.25
N ALA A 300 -9.69 -5.25 -6.50
CA ALA A 300 -9.11 -6.19 -7.46
C ALA A 300 -10.19 -6.90 -8.29
N THR A 301 -9.84 -7.29 -9.52
CA THR A 301 -10.68 -8.18 -10.35
C THR A 301 -10.08 -9.57 -10.33
N ILE A 302 -10.79 -10.56 -9.83
CA ILE A 302 -10.26 -11.92 -9.66
C ILE A 302 -10.69 -12.78 -10.83
N HIS A 303 -9.72 -13.41 -11.49
CA HIS A 303 -9.93 -14.30 -12.62
C HIS A 303 -9.71 -15.76 -12.21
N PHE A 304 -10.60 -16.64 -12.65
CA PHE A 304 -10.51 -18.08 -12.47
C PHE A 304 -10.68 -18.79 -13.80
N ASP A 305 -9.80 -19.75 -14.06
CA ASP A 305 -10.01 -20.72 -15.13
C ASP A 305 -11.13 -21.69 -14.72
N TYR A 306 -12.24 -21.70 -15.45
CA TYR A 306 -13.36 -22.58 -15.19
C TYR A 306 -13.15 -23.98 -15.80
N GLN A 307 -13.49 -25.01 -15.02
CA GLN A 307 -13.31 -26.42 -15.38
C GLN A 307 -14.61 -27.23 -15.23
N GLU A 308 -14.64 -28.39 -15.90
CA GLU A 308 -15.74 -29.36 -15.82
C GLU A 308 -16.21 -29.60 -14.37
N ALA A 309 -17.50 -29.87 -14.21
CA ALA A 309 -18.15 -30.17 -12.93
C ALA A 309 -18.10 -29.03 -11.89
N GLY A 310 -17.87 -27.79 -12.32
CA GLY A 310 -17.98 -26.63 -11.42
C GLY A 310 -16.70 -26.31 -10.67
N ASN A 311 -15.56 -26.74 -11.17
CA ASN A 311 -14.27 -26.53 -10.51
C ASN A 311 -13.57 -25.31 -11.08
N VAL A 312 -12.60 -24.77 -10.34
CA VAL A 312 -11.83 -23.59 -10.77
C VAL A 312 -10.34 -23.82 -10.60
N ILE A 313 -9.53 -23.13 -11.38
CA ILE A 313 -8.08 -23.08 -11.19
C ILE A 313 -7.64 -21.64 -11.01
N ARG A 314 -6.74 -21.44 -10.05
CA ARG A 314 -6.05 -20.18 -9.82
C ARG A 314 -4.80 -20.44 -8.99
N TYR A 315 -3.75 -19.63 -9.16
CA TYR A 315 -2.49 -19.79 -8.41
C TYR A 315 -1.91 -21.21 -8.43
N ASN A 316 -1.86 -21.82 -9.62
CA ASN A 316 -1.43 -23.21 -9.79
C ASN A 316 -2.16 -24.20 -8.87
N THR A 317 -3.39 -23.87 -8.47
CA THR A 317 -4.22 -24.62 -7.53
C THR A 317 -5.56 -24.90 -8.17
N PHE A 318 -5.90 -26.19 -8.29
CA PHE A 318 -7.20 -26.68 -8.69
C PHE A 318 -8.10 -26.75 -7.47
N VAL A 319 -9.33 -26.26 -7.58
CA VAL A 319 -10.28 -26.15 -6.47
C VAL A 319 -11.54 -26.91 -6.82
N GLU A 320 -11.83 -27.95 -6.02
CA GLU A 320 -13.09 -28.68 -6.08
C GLU A 320 -14.21 -27.85 -5.43
N ALA A 321 -14.77 -26.90 -6.17
CA ALA A 321 -15.78 -25.96 -5.68
C ALA A 321 -17.23 -26.43 -5.96
N GLY A 322 -17.44 -27.34 -6.92
CA GLY A 322 -18.76 -27.88 -7.24
C GLY A 322 -19.78 -26.81 -7.66
N LEU A 323 -19.33 -25.76 -8.36
CA LEU A 323 -20.18 -24.66 -8.84
C LEU A 323 -21.20 -25.18 -9.87
N THR A 324 -22.44 -24.77 -9.72
CA THR A 324 -23.52 -25.14 -10.64
C THR A 324 -24.15 -23.89 -11.23
N PHE A 325 -24.10 -23.80 -12.55
CA PHE A 325 -24.64 -22.67 -13.31
C PHE A 325 -25.81 -23.22 -14.15
N ASN A 326 -27.03 -22.81 -13.80
CA ASN A 326 -28.26 -23.26 -14.45
C ASN A 326 -28.76 -22.21 -15.44
#